data_AF-A0A9D7MFY6-F1
#
_entry.id   AF-A0A9D7MFY6-F1
#
_cell.length_a   1.000
_cell.length_b   1.000
_cell.length_c   1.000
_cell.angle_alpha   90.00
_cell.angle_beta   90.00
_cell.angle_gamma   90.00
#
_symmetry.space_group_name_H-M   'P 1'
#
loop_
_entity.id
_entity.type
_entity.pdbx_description
1 polymer ?
#
loop_
_entity_poly.entity_id
_entity_poly.type
_entity_poly.pdbx_seq_one_letter_code
_entity_poly.pdbx_strand_id
1 'polypeptide(L)'
;MAKIAEPHVRSSKSVMSSEVETPEVETHTAGTLLDAIAHGAFDGAKLALNVIVVLIAFKAIVAFLDALLGMGSAQLSTIGLAHVPTSIEQILGYVFLPFAWLTGIPSSEAQTFASLLGTKIAMTEFIAYDNLATLVSQGALSERTVRLATIALCGFANVMSIGIQIGGYGMMARTDAPKLRALDSRPCIGALANLFTACVADSSSRLTGPLHDESGKLFLEPCFKRNVGSVLSNAQKRLHFCMTFVDRLFKDLHRSQNRVGLSFQDRLVSP
;
A
#
# COMPACT_ATOMS: atom_id res chain seq x y z
N MET A 1 5.44 10.00 2.40
CA MET A 1 6.70 9.28 2.16
C MET A 1 7.33 9.54 0.78
N ALA A 2 6.59 10.01 -0.23
CA ALA A 2 7.12 10.23 -1.59
C ALA A 2 8.41 11.09 -1.66
N LYS A 3 8.46 12.25 -1.00
CA LYS A 3 9.67 13.11 -0.98
C LYS A 3 10.88 12.50 -0.26
N ILE A 4 10.66 11.50 0.59
CA ILE A 4 11.74 10.78 1.28
C ILE A 4 12.30 9.71 0.34
N ALA A 5 11.43 9.00 -0.39
CA ALA A 5 11.83 7.98 -1.35
C ALA A 5 12.46 8.58 -2.62
N GLU A 6 11.89 9.67 -3.13
CA GLU A 6 12.37 10.39 -4.32
C GLU A 6 12.53 11.89 -3.97
N PRO A 7 13.68 12.28 -3.37
CA PRO A 7 13.96 13.68 -3.05
C PRO A 7 14.12 14.51 -4.34
N HIS A 8 13.63 15.74 -4.34
CA HIS A 8 13.76 16.62 -5.51
C HIS A 8 15.21 17.14 -5.61
N VAL A 9 15.91 16.75 -6.68
CA VAL A 9 17.29 17.18 -6.97
C VAL A 9 17.33 18.37 -7.93
N ARG A 10 16.25 18.63 -8.67
CA ARG A 10 16.11 19.81 -9.55
C ARG A 10 15.24 20.88 -8.90
N SER A 11 15.66 22.14 -9.06
CA SER A 11 14.87 23.32 -8.68
C SER A 11 13.46 23.20 -9.29
N SER A 12 12.45 23.20 -8.42
CA SER A 12 11.07 23.31 -8.87
C SER A 12 10.94 24.64 -9.59
N LYS A 13 10.51 24.64 -10.87
CA LYS A 13 9.99 25.86 -11.47
C LYS A 13 8.82 26.28 -10.59
N SER A 14 9.01 27.29 -9.76
CA SER A 14 7.91 27.91 -9.02
C SER A 14 6.91 28.40 -10.06
N VAL A 15 5.70 27.84 -10.03
CA VAL A 15 4.58 28.21 -10.92
C VAL A 15 4.00 29.58 -10.51
N MET A 16 4.85 30.53 -10.13
CA MET A 16 4.46 31.88 -9.73
C MET A 16 4.78 32.93 -10.81
N SER A 17 5.45 32.56 -11.91
CA SER A 17 5.92 33.55 -12.89
C SER A 17 6.00 33.06 -14.34
N SER A 18 5.24 32.03 -14.71
CA SER A 18 5.05 31.71 -16.13
C SER A 18 3.55 31.75 -16.36
N GLU A 19 3.12 32.57 -17.32
CA GLU A 19 1.82 32.47 -17.97
C GLU A 19 1.52 30.97 -18.10
N VAL A 20 0.55 30.49 -17.33
CA VAL A 20 0.03 29.15 -17.51
C VAL A 20 -0.79 29.29 -18.77
N GLU A 21 -0.23 28.90 -19.92
CA GLU A 21 -1.06 28.43 -21.02
C GLU A 21 -1.84 27.24 -20.45
N THR A 22 -3.01 27.53 -19.88
CA THR A 22 -3.98 26.51 -19.59
C THR A 22 -4.28 25.92 -20.96
N PRO A 23 -3.93 24.65 -21.24
CA PRO A 23 -4.53 24.01 -22.39
C PRO A 23 -6.03 24.23 -22.24
N GLU A 24 -6.68 24.70 -23.30
CA GLU A 24 -8.11 24.94 -23.33
C GLU A 24 -8.78 23.59 -23.06
N VAL A 25 -8.98 23.30 -21.78
CA VAL A 25 -9.78 22.17 -21.33
C VAL A 25 -11.17 22.62 -21.71
N GLU A 26 -11.77 21.96 -22.69
CA GLU A 26 -13.21 22.03 -22.93
C GLU A 26 -13.90 21.57 -21.66
N THR A 27 -14.05 22.50 -20.72
CA THR A 27 -14.90 22.34 -19.57
C THR A 27 -16.29 22.38 -20.15
N HIS A 28 -16.89 21.20 -20.32
CA HIS A 28 -18.34 21.12 -20.37
C HIS A 28 -18.82 21.69 -19.05
N THR A 29 -19.07 22.99 -19.00
CA THR A 29 -19.71 23.66 -17.88
C THR A 29 -21.08 23.04 -17.78
N ALA A 30 -21.23 22.06 -16.89
CA ALA A 30 -22.50 21.39 -16.67
C ALA A 30 -23.53 22.48 -16.36
N GLY A 31 -24.46 22.70 -17.29
CA GLY A 31 -25.36 23.85 -17.25
C GLY A 31 -26.37 23.77 -16.10
N THR A 32 -26.48 22.61 -15.44
CA THR A 32 -27.42 22.33 -14.34
C THR A 32 -26.87 21.23 -13.41
N LEU A 33 -27.30 21.19 -12.14
CA LEU A 33 -26.93 20.14 -11.18
C LEU A 33 -27.16 18.72 -11.73
N LEU A 34 -28.28 18.51 -12.43
CA LEU A 34 -28.60 17.21 -13.03
C LEU A 34 -27.61 16.80 -14.12
N ASP A 35 -27.12 17.77 -14.90
CA ASP A 35 -26.14 17.57 -15.96
C ASP A 35 -24.77 17.16 -15.37
N ALA A 36 -24.39 17.78 -14.24
CA ALA A 36 -23.18 17.43 -13.50
C ALA A 36 -23.25 16.02 -12.90
N ILE A 37 -24.42 15.64 -12.36
CA ILE A 37 -24.66 14.28 -11.84
C ILE A 37 -24.58 13.25 -12.97
N ALA A 38 -25.22 13.52 -14.11
CA ALA A 38 -25.23 12.61 -15.25
C ALA A 38 -23.81 12.40 -15.82
N HIS A 39 -23.07 13.48 -16.06
CA HIS A 39 -21.68 13.41 -16.55
C HIS A 39 -20.76 12.72 -15.55
N GLY A 40 -20.86 13.06 -14.25
CA GLY A 40 -20.10 12.40 -13.19
C GLY A 40 -20.38 10.90 -13.09
N ALA A 41 -21.64 10.47 -13.30
CA ALA A 41 -22.01 9.06 -13.32
C ALA A 41 -21.40 8.32 -14.53
N PHE A 42 -21.44 8.92 -15.73
CA PHE A 42 -20.85 8.31 -16.93
C PHE A 42 -19.34 8.23 -16.88
N ASP A 43 -18.66 9.26 -16.36
CA ASP A 43 -17.21 9.24 -16.19
C ASP A 43 -16.80 8.25 -15.10
N GLY A 44 -17.56 8.17 -14.00
CA GLY A 44 -17.42 7.13 -12.99
C GLY A 44 -17.59 5.72 -13.56
N ALA A 45 -18.58 5.51 -14.45
CA ALA A 45 -18.81 4.21 -15.09
C ALA A 45 -17.66 3.80 -16.01
N LYS A 46 -17.12 4.73 -16.81
CA LYS A 46 -15.93 4.48 -17.66
C LYS A 46 -14.72 4.11 -16.80
N LEU A 47 -14.49 4.85 -15.71
CA LEU A 47 -13.40 4.56 -14.78
C LEU A 47 -13.57 3.17 -14.13
N ALA A 48 -14.78 2.86 -13.64
CA ALA A 48 -15.08 1.58 -13.00
C ALA A 48 -14.88 0.39 -13.94
N LEU A 49 -15.32 0.51 -15.20
CA LEU A 49 -15.16 -0.55 -16.19
C LEU A 49 -13.68 -0.85 -16.46
N ASN A 50 -12.84 0.20 -16.57
CA ASN A 50 -11.39 0.02 -16.72
C ASN A 50 -10.78 -0.74 -15.54
N VAL A 51 -11.19 -0.38 -14.30
CA VAL A 51 -10.71 -1.05 -13.09
C VAL A 51 -11.12 -2.52 -13.07
N ILE A 52 -12.37 -2.85 -13.43
CA ILE A 52 -12.85 -4.25 -13.49
C ILE A 52 -12.03 -5.07 -14.49
N VAL A 53 -11.76 -4.55 -15.68
CA VAL A 53 -10.98 -5.26 -16.70
C VAL A 53 -9.56 -5.53 -16.21
N VAL A 54 -8.90 -4.53 -15.62
CA VAL A 54 -7.54 -4.68 -15.07
C VAL A 54 -7.52 -5.65 -13.89
N LEU A 55 -8.54 -5.61 -13.01
CA LEU A 55 -8.70 -6.54 -11.88
C LEU A 55 -8.75 -8.00 -12.35
N ILE A 56 -9.59 -8.31 -13.35
CA ILE A 56 -9.75 -9.66 -13.87
C ILE A 56 -8.44 -10.16 -14.49
N ALA A 57 -7.81 -9.33 -15.33
CA ALA A 57 -6.56 -9.69 -16.00
C ALA A 57 -5.43 -9.95 -14.99
N PHE A 58 -5.25 -9.06 -14.02
CA PHE A 58 -4.19 -9.19 -13.03
C PHE A 58 -4.44 -10.35 -12.06
N LYS A 59 -5.68 -10.55 -11.60
CA LYS A 59 -6.05 -11.70 -10.76
C LYS A 59 -5.76 -13.04 -11.46
N ALA A 60 -6.01 -13.13 -12.77
CA ALA A 60 -5.70 -14.32 -13.54
C ALA A 60 -4.18 -14.60 -13.59
N ILE A 61 -3.35 -13.57 -13.75
CA ILE A 61 -1.89 -13.71 -13.73
C ILE A 61 -1.41 -14.18 -12.35
N VAL A 62 -1.89 -13.57 -11.26
CA VAL A 62 -1.48 -13.99 -9.91
C VAL A 62 -1.92 -15.42 -9.63
N ALA A 63 -3.16 -15.79 -9.95
CA ALA A 63 -3.64 -17.16 -9.79
C ALA A 63 -2.82 -18.18 -10.61
N PHE A 64 -2.37 -17.81 -11.81
CA PHE A 64 -1.47 -18.63 -12.60
C PHE A 64 -0.10 -18.79 -11.93
N LEU A 65 0.46 -17.71 -11.37
CA LEU A 65 1.73 -17.77 -10.64
C LEU A 65 1.61 -18.59 -9.35
N ASP A 66 0.51 -18.47 -8.61
CA ASP A 66 0.24 -19.28 -7.43
C ASP A 66 0.11 -20.77 -7.79
N ALA A 67 -0.49 -21.10 -8.94
CA ALA A 67 -0.53 -22.48 -9.42
C ALA A 67 0.87 -23.02 -9.74
N LEU A 68 1.74 -22.22 -10.36
CA LEU A 68 3.15 -22.58 -10.60
C LEU A 68 3.93 -22.75 -9.29
N LEU A 69 3.76 -21.84 -8.34
CA LEU A 69 4.36 -21.93 -7.01
C LEU A 69 3.85 -23.16 -6.26
N GLY A 70 2.56 -23.47 -6.37
CA GLY A 70 1.94 -24.68 -5.83
C GLY A 70 2.62 -25.96 -6.35
N MET A 71 2.83 -26.06 -7.67
CA MET A 71 3.52 -27.21 -8.26
C MET A 71 4.99 -27.31 -7.83
N GLY A 72 5.72 -26.20 -7.81
CA GLY A 72 7.12 -26.17 -7.36
C GLY A 72 7.26 -26.50 -5.87
N SER A 73 6.33 -26.02 -5.03
CA SER A 73 6.30 -26.30 -3.60
C SER A 73 6.02 -27.79 -3.31
N ALA A 74 5.14 -28.43 -4.09
CA ALA A 74 4.89 -29.86 -3.99
C ALA A 74 6.15 -30.69 -4.31
N GLN A 75 6.92 -30.30 -5.33
CA GLN A 75 8.18 -30.96 -5.68
C GLN A 75 9.30 -30.71 -4.66
N LEU A 76 9.28 -29.57 -3.96
CA LEU A 76 10.29 -29.23 -2.96
C LEU A 76 9.95 -29.82 -1.58
N SER A 77 8.66 -30.02 -1.29
CA SER A 77 8.18 -30.71 -0.09
C SER A 77 8.55 -32.20 -0.08
N THR A 78 8.70 -32.85 -1.25
CA THR A 78 9.17 -34.25 -1.33
C THR A 78 10.67 -34.39 -1.03
N ILE A 79 11.42 -33.29 -1.05
CA ILE A 79 12.87 -33.23 -0.72
C ILE A 79 13.08 -32.89 0.78
N GLY A 80 12.01 -32.75 1.56
CA GLY A 80 12.07 -32.57 3.01
C GLY A 80 12.05 -31.11 3.50
N LEU A 81 11.82 -30.13 2.62
CA LEU A 81 11.57 -28.75 3.03
C LEU A 81 10.09 -28.60 3.43
N ALA A 82 9.80 -28.72 4.71
CA ALA A 82 8.51 -28.35 5.27
C ALA A 82 8.38 -26.82 5.28
N HIS A 83 7.26 -26.30 4.73
CA HIS A 83 6.89 -24.87 4.68
C HIS A 83 7.42 -24.04 3.51
N VAL A 84 7.29 -24.56 2.28
CA VAL A 84 7.47 -23.73 1.08
C VAL A 84 6.18 -22.94 0.83
N PRO A 85 6.24 -21.59 0.72
CA PRO A 85 5.05 -20.78 0.45
C PRO A 85 4.48 -21.12 -0.93
N THR A 86 3.16 -21.25 -1.01
CA THR A 86 2.45 -21.71 -2.21
C THR A 86 1.82 -20.58 -3.01
N SER A 87 1.84 -19.35 -2.49
CA SER A 87 1.20 -18.18 -3.09
C SER A 87 2.01 -16.91 -2.89
N ILE A 88 1.84 -15.95 -3.79
CA ILE A 88 2.53 -14.65 -3.71
C ILE A 88 2.12 -13.89 -2.45
N GLU A 89 0.87 -14.00 -2.01
CA GLU A 89 0.39 -13.39 -0.77
C GLU A 89 1.13 -13.91 0.45
N GLN A 90 1.43 -15.21 0.50
CA GLN A 90 2.19 -15.81 1.61
C GLN A 90 3.63 -15.34 1.61
N ILE A 91 4.28 -15.30 0.44
CA ILE A 91 5.64 -14.79 0.29
C ILE A 91 5.69 -13.35 0.81
N LEU A 92 4.78 -12.49 0.34
CA LEU A 92 4.70 -11.12 0.80
C LEU A 92 4.31 -11.03 2.28
N GLY A 93 3.48 -11.93 2.79
CA GLY A 93 3.17 -12.04 4.21
C GLY A 93 4.43 -12.26 5.06
N TYR A 94 5.33 -13.15 4.65
CA TYR A 94 6.61 -13.36 5.33
C TYR A 94 7.55 -12.14 5.20
N VAL A 95 7.58 -11.49 4.04
CA VAL A 95 8.36 -10.26 3.82
C VAL A 95 7.85 -9.11 4.72
N PHE A 96 6.53 -9.04 4.94
CA PHE A 96 5.90 -8.01 5.76
C PHE A 96 5.82 -8.35 7.26
N LEU A 97 6.17 -9.57 7.66
CA LEU A 97 6.22 -10.01 9.05
C LEU A 97 7.10 -9.12 9.97
N PRO A 98 8.35 -8.76 9.61
CA PRO A 98 9.14 -7.84 10.43
C PRO A 98 8.46 -6.48 10.60
N PHE A 99 7.79 -5.97 9.56
CA PHE A 99 7.07 -4.70 9.63
C PHE A 99 5.83 -4.81 10.53
N ALA A 100 5.11 -5.94 10.48
CA ALA A 100 4.00 -6.23 11.39
C ALA A 100 4.46 -6.22 12.86
N TRP A 101 5.60 -6.86 13.16
CA TRP A 101 6.18 -6.84 14.51
C TRP A 101 6.54 -5.43 14.98
N LEU A 102 7.03 -4.58 14.08
CA LEU A 102 7.39 -3.20 14.41
C LEU A 102 6.19 -2.33 14.80
N THR A 103 4.98 -2.66 14.32
CA THR A 103 3.73 -2.00 14.76
C THR A 103 3.37 -2.32 16.22
N GLY A 104 3.98 -3.34 16.82
CA GLY A 104 3.74 -3.75 18.20
C GLY A 104 2.50 -4.61 18.39
N ILE A 105 2.03 -5.30 17.35
CA ILE A 105 1.02 -6.36 17.44
C ILE A 105 1.59 -7.57 18.19
N PRO A 106 0.79 -8.33 18.97
CA PRO A 106 1.23 -9.56 19.61
C PRO A 106 1.82 -10.56 18.60
N SER A 107 2.89 -11.26 18.97
CA SER A 107 3.55 -12.22 18.06
C SER A 107 2.63 -13.32 17.54
N SER A 108 1.58 -13.68 18.31
CA SER A 108 0.54 -14.65 17.91
C SER A 108 -0.32 -14.17 16.75
N GLU A 109 -0.53 -12.86 16.61
CA GLU A 109 -1.39 -12.25 15.58
C GLU A 109 -0.55 -11.63 14.44
N ALA A 110 0.75 -11.45 14.65
CA ALA A 110 1.63 -10.75 13.73
C ALA A 110 1.72 -11.44 12.35
N GLN A 111 1.71 -12.78 12.30
CA GLN A 111 1.71 -13.51 11.04
C GLN A 111 0.40 -13.29 10.27
N THR A 112 -0.74 -13.38 10.94
CA THR A 112 -2.06 -13.15 10.33
C THR A 112 -2.18 -11.72 9.80
N PHE A 113 -1.74 -10.73 10.60
CA PHE A 113 -1.70 -9.34 10.18
C PHE A 113 -0.77 -9.13 8.98
N ALA A 114 0.43 -9.71 9.00
CA ALA A 114 1.37 -9.60 7.89
C ALA A 114 0.82 -10.24 6.60
N SER A 115 0.11 -11.37 6.71
CA SER A 115 -0.58 -11.97 5.57
C SER A 115 -1.63 -11.04 4.96
N LEU A 116 -2.38 -10.27 5.76
CA LEU A 116 -3.32 -9.27 5.24
C LEU A 116 -2.62 -8.16 4.45
N LEU A 117 -1.43 -7.73 4.89
CA LEU A 117 -0.59 -6.79 4.14
C LEU A 117 -0.05 -7.41 2.84
N GLY A 118 0.35 -8.67 2.89
CA GLY A 118 0.73 -9.44 1.71
C GLY A 118 -0.39 -9.50 0.68
N THR A 119 -1.59 -9.88 1.09
CA THR A 119 -2.79 -9.89 0.24
C THR A 119 -3.10 -8.52 -0.33
N LYS A 120 -3.01 -7.45 0.47
CA LYS A 120 -3.23 -6.09 -0.02
C LYS A 120 -2.28 -5.74 -1.17
N ILE A 121 -0.99 -6.02 -1.01
CA ILE A 121 0.03 -5.61 -1.99
C ILE A 121 -0.03 -6.49 -3.23
N ALA A 122 -0.16 -7.81 -3.05
CA ALA A 122 -0.24 -8.77 -4.15
C ALA A 122 -1.52 -8.59 -4.95
N MET A 123 -2.65 -8.49 -4.26
CA MET A 123 -3.98 -8.45 -4.85
C MET A 123 -4.54 -7.03 -4.73
N THR A 124 -5.47 -6.84 -3.79
CA THR A 124 -6.18 -5.58 -3.57
C THR A 124 -6.55 -5.41 -2.10
N GLU A 125 -6.80 -4.17 -1.71
CA GLU A 125 -7.37 -3.84 -0.40
C GLU A 125 -8.76 -4.43 -0.19
N PHE A 126 -9.59 -4.56 -1.24
CA PHE A 126 -10.92 -5.15 -1.12
C PHE A 126 -10.87 -6.61 -0.68
N ILE A 127 -10.00 -7.42 -1.30
CA ILE A 127 -9.81 -8.83 -0.90
C ILE A 127 -9.20 -8.91 0.51
N ALA A 128 -8.27 -8.02 0.84
CA ALA A 128 -7.71 -7.97 2.18
C ALA A 128 -8.76 -7.61 3.25
N TYR A 129 -9.71 -6.73 2.94
CA TYR A 129 -10.83 -6.40 3.83
C TYR A 129 -11.80 -7.55 3.99
N ASP A 130 -12.07 -8.32 2.93
CA ASP A 130 -12.91 -9.53 3.01
C ASP A 130 -12.28 -10.60 3.93
N ASN A 131 -10.97 -10.81 3.77
CA ASN A 131 -10.20 -11.68 4.67
C ASN A 131 -10.22 -11.16 6.12
N LEU A 132 -10.07 -9.85 6.33
CA LEU A 132 -10.16 -9.24 7.67
C LEU A 132 -11.55 -9.43 8.28
N ALA A 133 -12.63 -9.23 7.51
CA ALA A 133 -14.00 -9.42 7.98
C ALA A 133 -14.24 -10.88 8.44
N THR A 134 -13.71 -11.85 7.71
CA THR A 134 -13.75 -13.27 8.08
C THR A 134 -12.97 -13.55 9.36
N LEU A 135 -11.80 -12.94 9.55
CA LEU A 135 -11.01 -13.10 10.78
C LEU A 135 -11.69 -12.46 12.00
N VAL A 136 -12.37 -11.33 11.79
CA VAL A 136 -13.14 -10.65 12.84
C VAL A 136 -14.33 -11.51 13.27
N SER A 137 -15.07 -12.10 12.33
CA SER A 137 -16.22 -12.97 12.65
C SER A 137 -15.81 -14.25 13.40
N GLN A 138 -14.59 -14.73 13.17
CA GLN A 138 -14.00 -15.87 13.87
C GLN A 138 -13.39 -15.51 15.23
N GLY A 139 -13.31 -14.23 15.59
CA GLY A 139 -12.63 -13.78 16.81
C GLY A 139 -11.12 -14.07 16.82
N ALA A 140 -10.50 -14.21 15.64
CA ALA A 140 -9.09 -14.61 15.50
C ALA A 140 -8.09 -13.48 15.81
N LEU A 141 -8.57 -12.22 15.90
CA LEU A 141 -7.74 -11.04 16.10
C LEU A 141 -8.28 -10.21 17.27
N SER A 142 -7.39 -9.66 18.09
CA SER A 142 -7.75 -8.67 19.10
C SER A 142 -8.34 -7.40 18.47
N GLU A 143 -9.24 -6.72 19.21
CA GLU A 143 -9.88 -5.47 18.76
C GLU A 143 -8.86 -4.40 18.36
N ARG A 144 -7.72 -4.35 19.06
CA ARG A 144 -6.60 -3.48 18.73
C ARG A 144 -6.01 -3.80 17.34
N THR A 145 -5.73 -5.08 17.08
CA THR A 145 -5.17 -5.52 15.79
C THR A 145 -6.15 -5.30 14.65
N VAL A 146 -7.46 -5.48 14.89
CA VAL A 146 -8.51 -5.17 13.90
C VAL A 146 -8.50 -3.68 13.54
N ARG A 147 -8.43 -2.78 14.53
CA ARG A 147 -8.31 -1.33 14.29
C ARG A 147 -7.05 -1.00 13.49
N LEU A 148 -5.92 -1.56 13.88
CA LEU A 148 -4.63 -1.32 13.21
C LEU A 148 -4.65 -1.84 11.76
N ALA A 149 -5.23 -3.02 11.55
CA ALA A 149 -5.39 -3.62 10.22
C ALA A 149 -6.29 -2.77 9.33
N THR A 150 -7.41 -2.26 9.86
CA THR A 150 -8.31 -1.38 9.11
C THR A 150 -7.58 -0.15 8.58
N ILE A 151 -6.76 0.50 9.41
CA ILE A 151 -6.00 1.70 8.99
C ILE A 151 -4.84 1.33 8.07
N ALA A 152 -4.12 0.24 8.33
CA ALA A 152 -3.01 -0.22 7.49
C ALA A 152 -3.49 -0.67 6.10
N LEU A 153 -4.70 -1.24 6.02
CA LEU A 153 -5.32 -1.67 4.78
C LEU A 153 -5.94 -0.51 3.99
N CYS A 154 -6.25 0.61 4.64
CA CYS A 154 -6.77 1.81 3.99
C CYS A 154 -5.73 2.45 3.04
N GLY A 155 -5.81 2.11 1.76
CA GLY A 155 -5.07 2.77 0.68
C GLY A 155 -4.76 1.85 -0.50
N PHE A 156 -4.78 2.40 -1.71
CA PHE A 156 -4.59 1.69 -2.99
C PHE A 156 -3.11 1.36 -3.28
N ALA A 157 -2.34 0.98 -2.27
CA ALA A 157 -0.93 0.63 -2.41
C ALA A 157 -0.77 -0.85 -2.74
N ASN A 158 -1.09 -1.22 -3.99
CA ASN A 158 -1.04 -2.57 -4.50
C ASN A 158 -0.38 -2.59 -5.89
N VAL A 159 0.08 -3.75 -6.36
CA VAL A 159 0.79 -3.84 -7.65
C VAL A 159 -0.15 -3.45 -8.82
N MET A 160 -1.43 -3.80 -8.71
CA MET A 160 -2.43 -3.52 -9.72
C MET A 160 -2.73 -2.03 -9.90
N SER A 161 -2.67 -1.24 -8.83
CA SER A 161 -2.98 0.19 -8.85
C SER A 161 -1.94 0.98 -9.64
N ILE A 162 -0.72 0.44 -9.81
CA ILE A 162 0.24 1.01 -10.77
C ILE A 162 -0.32 0.89 -12.19
N GLY A 163 -0.88 -0.27 -12.55
CA GLY A 163 -1.50 -0.48 -13.87
C GLY A 163 -2.66 0.49 -14.11
N ILE A 164 -3.52 0.67 -13.10
CA ILE A 164 -4.63 1.64 -13.14
C ILE A 164 -4.09 3.06 -13.28
N GLN A 165 -3.05 3.43 -12.53
CA GLN A 165 -2.43 4.76 -12.61
C GLN A 165 -1.78 5.00 -13.97
N ILE A 166 -1.07 4.03 -14.54
CA ILE A 166 -0.50 4.14 -15.89
C ILE A 166 -1.62 4.32 -16.92
N GLY A 167 -2.72 3.57 -16.80
CA GLY A 167 -3.88 3.70 -17.68
C GLY A 167 -4.57 5.07 -17.56
N GLY A 168 -4.77 5.56 -16.33
CA GLY A 168 -5.42 6.84 -16.05
C GLY A 168 -4.56 8.05 -16.41
N TYR A 169 -3.34 8.14 -15.87
CA TYR A 169 -2.42 9.24 -16.16
C TYR A 169 -1.95 9.23 -17.61
N GLY A 170 -1.85 8.05 -18.23
CA GLY A 170 -1.53 7.93 -19.66
C GLY A 170 -2.56 8.63 -20.57
N MET A 171 -3.80 8.80 -20.13
CA MET A 171 -4.81 9.56 -20.87
C MET A 171 -4.66 11.07 -20.72
N MET A 172 -4.12 11.55 -19.59
CA MET A 172 -4.00 12.98 -19.27
C MET A 172 -2.64 13.57 -19.67
N ALA A 173 -1.55 12.79 -19.55
CA ALA A 173 -0.18 13.24 -19.77
C ALA A 173 0.62 12.17 -20.54
N ARG A 174 0.25 11.95 -21.81
CA ARG A 174 0.86 10.94 -22.70
C ARG A 174 2.39 11.04 -22.79
N THR A 175 2.93 12.26 -22.77
CA THR A 175 4.37 12.53 -22.91
C THR A 175 5.18 12.11 -21.68
N ASP A 176 4.57 12.07 -20.49
CA ASP A 176 5.23 11.68 -19.23
C ASP A 176 4.95 10.22 -18.83
N ALA A 177 4.13 9.50 -19.60
CA ALA A 177 3.83 8.10 -19.38
C ALA A 177 5.06 7.19 -19.20
N PRO A 178 6.22 7.40 -19.86
CA PRO A 178 7.42 6.60 -19.61
C PRO A 178 7.98 6.73 -18.18
N LYS A 179 7.84 7.89 -17.54
CA LYS A 179 8.32 8.13 -16.16
C LYS A 179 7.48 7.39 -15.11
N LEU A 180 6.24 7.05 -15.46
CA LEU A 180 5.32 6.29 -14.62
C LEU A 180 5.58 4.78 -14.67
N ARG A 181 6.34 4.28 -15.66
CA ARG A 181 6.61 2.85 -15.89
C ARG A 181 7.73 2.26 -15.03
N ALA A 182 8.44 3.07 -14.23
CA ALA A 182 9.42 2.57 -13.27
C ALA A 182 8.67 1.85 -12.13
N LEU A 183 8.57 0.53 -12.24
CA LEU A 183 7.58 -0.31 -11.54
C LEU A 183 8.02 -0.85 -10.17
N ASP A 184 9.22 -0.54 -9.70
CA ASP A 184 9.92 -1.52 -8.86
C ASP A 184 9.48 -1.63 -7.39
N SER A 185 9.24 -0.51 -6.70
CA SER A 185 9.08 -0.53 -5.22
C SER A 185 7.96 0.37 -4.68
N ARG A 186 7.26 1.09 -5.56
CA ARG A 186 6.22 2.07 -5.19
C ARG A 186 5.05 1.50 -4.38
N PRO A 187 4.53 0.28 -4.64
CA PRO A 187 3.45 -0.29 -3.85
C PRO A 187 3.91 -0.55 -2.41
N CYS A 188 5.14 -1.03 -2.24
CA CYS A 188 5.73 -1.27 -0.93
C CYS A 188 5.90 0.04 -0.15
N ILE A 189 6.37 1.13 -0.79
CA ILE A 189 6.45 2.46 -0.15
C ILE A 189 5.06 2.92 0.30
N GLY A 190 4.06 2.77 -0.56
CA GLY A 190 2.68 3.14 -0.24
C GLY A 190 2.11 2.31 0.92
N ALA A 191 2.37 1.01 0.95
CA ALA A 191 1.94 0.13 2.02
C ALA A 191 2.60 0.50 3.36
N LEU A 192 3.90 0.83 3.34
CA LEU A 192 4.62 1.33 4.51
C LEU A 192 4.10 2.69 4.99
N ALA A 193 3.67 3.57 4.08
CA ALA A 193 3.02 4.82 4.47
C ALA A 193 1.69 4.57 5.20
N ASN A 194 0.89 3.60 4.75
CA ASN A 194 -0.35 3.23 5.42
C ASN A 194 -0.09 2.59 6.80
N LEU A 195 0.92 1.71 6.88
CA LEU A 195 1.39 1.15 8.15
C LEU A 195 1.85 2.24 9.13
N PHE A 196 2.56 3.25 8.64
CA PHE A 196 3.00 4.38 9.47
C PHE A 196 1.81 5.15 10.04
N THR A 197 0.80 5.44 9.21
CA THR A 197 -0.45 6.06 9.65
C THR A 197 -1.15 5.21 10.71
N ALA A 198 -1.18 3.89 10.53
CA ALA A 198 -1.75 2.96 11.51
C ALA A 198 -1.00 2.98 12.85
N CYS A 199 0.34 3.04 12.84
CA CYS A 199 1.14 3.18 14.06
C CYS A 199 0.89 4.51 14.80
N VAL A 200 0.74 5.61 14.07
CA VAL A 200 0.42 6.92 14.64
C VAL A 200 -0.98 6.91 15.25
N ALA A 201 -1.95 6.32 14.57
CA ALA A 201 -3.31 6.17 15.06
C ALA A 201 -3.38 5.27 16.31
N ASP A 202 -2.67 4.13 16.34
CA ASP A 202 -2.59 3.24 17.51
C ASP A 202 -1.92 3.93 18.71
N SER A 203 -0.91 4.77 18.46
CA SER A 203 -0.28 5.55 19.51
C SER A 203 -1.25 6.59 20.10
N SER A 204 -2.13 7.14 19.26
CA SER A 204 -3.15 8.11 19.64
C SER A 204 -4.31 7.47 20.40
N SER A 205 -4.74 6.26 20.01
CA SER A 205 -5.79 5.49 20.68
C SER A 205 -5.37 4.87 22.02
N ARG A 206 -4.10 5.01 22.42
CA ARG A 206 -3.61 4.73 23.78
C ARG A 206 -3.68 5.94 24.70
N LEU A 207 -3.82 7.14 24.13
CA LEU A 207 -3.96 8.41 24.86
C LEU A 207 -5.42 8.72 25.17
N THR A 208 -6.31 8.39 24.24
CA THR A 208 -7.74 8.24 24.51
C THR A 208 -7.95 6.85 25.10
N GLY A 209 -8.72 6.71 26.19
CA GLY A 209 -9.04 5.38 26.75
C GLY A 209 -9.80 4.49 25.74
N PRO A 210 -10.21 3.27 26.15
CA PRO A 210 -11.05 2.43 25.30
C PRO A 210 -12.26 3.23 24.78
N LEU A 211 -12.49 3.18 23.47
CA LEU A 211 -13.57 3.91 22.78
C LEU A 211 -14.96 3.32 23.06
N HIS A 212 -15.04 2.22 23.82
CA HIS A 212 -16.27 1.56 24.22
C HIS A 212 -16.28 1.34 25.73
N ASP A 213 -17.26 1.98 26.38
CA ASP A 213 -17.91 1.46 27.58
C ASP A 213 -19.10 0.58 27.13
N GLU A 214 -19.58 -0.33 27.99
CA GLU A 214 -20.71 -1.26 27.73
C GLU A 214 -22.04 -0.54 27.39
N SER A 215 -22.04 0.78 27.40
CA SER A 215 -23.18 1.67 27.17
C SER A 215 -23.14 2.46 25.83
N GLY A 216 -22.17 2.19 24.95
CA GLY A 216 -22.18 2.68 23.56
C GLY A 216 -21.99 4.20 23.37
N LYS A 217 -21.44 4.91 24.36
CA LYS A 217 -21.16 6.36 24.27
C LYS A 217 -19.69 6.65 23.97
N LEU A 218 -19.46 7.42 22.90
CA LEU A 218 -18.15 7.92 22.47
C LEU A 218 -17.66 9.04 23.40
N PHE A 219 -16.83 8.71 24.39
CA PHE A 219 -16.18 9.71 25.26
C PHE A 219 -14.82 10.15 24.69
N LEU A 220 -14.74 11.41 24.24
CA LEU A 220 -13.48 12.13 24.04
C LEU A 220 -13.14 12.88 25.34
N GLU A 221 -12.56 12.19 26.32
CA GLU A 221 -11.97 12.82 27.50
C GLU A 221 -10.44 13.02 27.30
N PRO A 222 -9.88 14.20 27.59
CA PRO A 222 -8.48 14.50 27.34
C PRO A 222 -7.57 13.93 28.46
N CYS A 223 -7.14 12.68 28.33
CA CYS A 223 -6.13 12.10 29.22
C CYS A 223 -4.70 12.50 28.80
N PHE A 224 -4.43 13.81 28.72
CA PHE A 224 -3.13 14.38 28.28
C PHE A 224 -1.99 14.23 29.32
N LYS A 225 -2.25 13.63 30.50
CA LYS A 225 -1.33 13.69 31.65
C LYS A 225 -0.67 12.38 32.12
N ARG A 226 -0.82 11.24 31.44
CA ARG A 226 -0.07 10.01 31.80
C ARG A 226 0.94 9.59 30.72
N ASN A 227 2.21 9.85 31.02
CA ASN A 227 3.40 9.22 30.42
C ASN A 227 3.47 9.18 28.89
N VAL A 228 3.02 10.26 28.24
CA VAL A 228 3.17 10.52 26.80
C VAL A 228 4.62 10.28 26.34
N GLY A 229 5.61 10.65 27.17
CA GLY A 229 7.02 10.53 26.86
C GLY A 229 7.53 9.10 26.67
N SER A 230 7.06 8.11 27.43
CA SER A 230 7.56 6.72 27.30
C SER A 230 6.88 5.96 26.15
N VAL A 231 5.61 6.24 25.90
CA VAL A 231 4.85 5.68 24.76
C VAL A 231 5.31 6.30 23.44
N LEU A 232 5.46 7.63 23.37
CA LEU A 232 6.09 8.25 22.21
C LEU A 232 7.55 7.80 22.09
N SER A 233 8.34 7.70 23.17
CA SER A 233 9.73 7.23 23.07
C SER A 233 9.83 5.83 22.46
N ASN A 234 8.98 4.89 22.87
CA ASN A 234 9.00 3.51 22.35
C ASN A 234 8.42 3.42 20.94
N ALA A 235 7.33 4.13 20.65
CA ALA A 235 6.78 4.20 19.30
C ALA A 235 7.75 4.90 18.34
N GLN A 236 8.38 6.00 18.75
CA GLN A 236 9.35 6.78 17.98
C GLN A 236 10.67 6.04 17.81
N LYS A 237 11.13 5.24 18.79
CA LYS A 237 12.27 4.31 18.62
C LYS A 237 11.94 3.18 17.65
N ARG A 238 10.74 2.60 17.73
CA ARG A 238 10.26 1.58 16.76
C ARG A 238 10.09 2.18 15.37
N LEU A 239 9.56 3.40 15.26
CA LEU A 239 9.43 4.17 14.02
C LEU A 239 10.80 4.52 13.46
N HIS A 240 11.75 4.97 14.28
CA HIS A 240 13.09 5.34 13.84
C HIS A 240 13.86 4.10 13.37
N PHE A 241 13.74 2.98 14.09
CA PHE A 241 14.26 1.70 13.64
C PHE A 241 13.60 1.24 12.35
N CYS A 242 12.27 1.32 12.24
CA CYS A 242 11.51 0.98 11.05
C CYS A 242 11.92 1.86 9.87
N MET A 243 11.98 3.18 10.03
CA MET A 243 12.43 4.13 9.01
C MET A 243 13.89 3.92 8.62
N THR A 244 14.77 3.57 9.56
CA THR A 244 16.19 3.25 9.25
C THR A 244 16.32 1.92 8.51
N PHE A 245 15.51 0.93 8.88
CA PHE A 245 15.46 -0.38 8.23
C PHE A 245 14.86 -0.27 6.83
N VAL A 246 13.75 0.45 6.69
CA VAL A 246 13.14 0.83 5.41
C VAL A 246 14.15 1.61 4.58
N ASP A 247 14.78 2.65 5.10
CA ASP A 247 15.77 3.45 4.36
C ASP A 247 16.99 2.61 3.91
N ARG A 248 17.47 1.67 4.73
CA ARG A 248 18.50 0.71 4.34
C ARG A 248 18.00 -0.27 3.26
N LEU A 249 16.83 -0.86 3.45
CA LEU A 249 16.20 -1.76 2.48
C LEU A 249 15.96 -1.04 1.14
N PHE A 250 15.53 0.21 1.16
CA PHE A 250 15.34 1.05 -0.02
C PHE A 250 16.66 1.42 -0.68
N LYS A 251 17.69 1.77 0.08
CA LYS A 251 19.05 2.00 -0.45
C LYS A 251 19.64 0.74 -1.07
N ASP A 252 19.32 -0.43 -0.54
CA ASP A 252 19.79 -1.71 -1.07
C ASP A 252 19.00 -2.15 -2.31
N LEU A 253 17.67 -1.96 -2.31
CA LEU A 253 16.82 -2.15 -3.49
C LEU A 253 17.20 -1.18 -4.62
N HIS A 254 17.41 0.10 -4.31
CA HIS A 254 17.83 1.11 -5.29
C HIS A 254 19.26 0.84 -5.82
N ARG A 255 20.16 0.29 -4.98
CA ARG A 255 21.50 -0.17 -5.43
C ARG A 255 21.43 -1.44 -6.29
N SER A 256 20.46 -2.31 -6.07
CA SER A 256 20.19 -3.49 -6.92
C SER A 256 19.60 -3.06 -8.26
N GLN A 257 18.60 -2.16 -8.25
CA GLN A 257 17.98 -1.55 -9.42
C GLN A 257 18.95 -0.82 -10.33
N ASN A 258 19.84 0.02 -9.78
CA ASN A 258 20.86 0.69 -10.60
C ASN A 258 21.81 -0.31 -11.27
N ARG A 259 22.12 -1.44 -10.60
CA ARG A 259 22.96 -2.50 -11.16
C ARG A 259 22.27 -3.27 -12.29
N VAL A 260 20.99 -3.58 -12.15
CA VAL A 260 20.20 -4.29 -13.18
C VAL A 260 19.81 -3.36 -14.34
N GLY A 261 19.47 -2.09 -14.05
CA GLY A 261 19.15 -1.06 -15.05
C GLY A 261 20.34 -0.67 -15.93
N LEU A 262 21.54 -0.55 -15.36
CA LEU A 262 22.78 -0.39 -16.14
C LEU A 262 23.04 -1.60 -17.04
N SER A 263 22.86 -2.82 -16.54
CA SER A 263 22.99 -4.05 -17.34
C SER A 263 21.96 -4.19 -18.47
N PHE A 264 20.77 -3.57 -18.36
CA PHE A 264 19.72 -3.66 -19.37
C PHE A 264 19.82 -2.53 -20.40
N GLN A 265 20.25 -1.33 -19.99
CA GLN A 265 20.59 -0.24 -20.92
C GLN A 265 21.84 -0.56 -21.74
N ASP A 266 22.89 -1.14 -21.15
CA ASP A 266 24.09 -1.53 -21.89
C ASP A 266 23.81 -2.61 -22.96
N ARG A 267 22.77 -3.44 -22.74
CA ARG A 267 22.37 -4.52 -23.66
C ARG A 267 21.40 -4.07 -24.77
N LEU A 268 20.77 -2.90 -24.63
CA LEU A 268 19.90 -2.28 -25.65
C LEU A 268 20.63 -1.22 -26.49
N VAL A 269 21.84 -0.81 -26.10
CA VAL A 269 22.66 0.21 -26.78
C VAL A 269 23.91 -0.38 -27.45
N SER A 270 24.12 -1.71 -27.36
CA SER A 270 25.17 -2.39 -28.14
C SER A 270 24.57 -2.88 -29.47
N PRO A 271 25.08 -2.44 -30.64
CA PRO A 271 24.65 -2.92 -31.95
C PRO A 271 24.99 -4.40 -32.19
#